data_AF-A0AAV5LDX2-F1
#
_entry.id   AF-A0AAV5LDX2-F1
#
_cell.length_a   1.000
_cell.length_b   1.000
_cell.length_c   1.000
_cell.angle_alpha   90.00
_cell.angle_beta   90.00
_cell.angle_gamma   90.00
#
_symmetry.space_group_name_H-M   'P 1'
#
loop_
_entity.id
_entity.type
_entity.pdbx_description
1 polymer ?
#
loop_
_entity_poly.entity_id
_entity_poly.type
_entity_poly.pdbx_seq_one_letter_code
_entity_poly.pdbx_strand_id
1 'polypeptide(L)' 'MVFPLSLMHADDYAARRVVLIGDAAHIVHPFAGQGVNMGFGDASALSRIIAEGVAVGTGIGEV' A
#
# COMPACT_ATOMS: atom_id res chain seq x y z
N MET A 1 -13.57 22.68 -9.79
CA MET A 1 -13.38 21.74 -8.68
C MET A 1 -11.94 21.87 -8.23
N VAL A 2 -11.69 22.20 -6.96
CA VAL A 2 -10.34 22.36 -6.41
C VAL A 2 -10.10 21.21 -5.45
N PHE A 3 -8.98 20.50 -5.62
CA PHE A 3 -8.54 19.46 -4.69
C PHE A 3 -7.42 20.05 -3.83
N PRO A 4 -7.56 20.02 -2.49
CA PRO A 4 -6.52 20.56 -1.60
C PRO A 4 -5.25 19.71 -1.72
N LEU A 5 -4.10 20.39 -1.73
CA LEU A 5 -2.81 19.74 -1.66
C LEU A 5 -2.62 19.16 -0.26
N SER A 6 -2.61 17.83 -0.17
CA SER A 6 -2.39 17.12 1.08
C SER A 6 -1.25 16.13 0.91
N LEU A 7 -0.44 16.01 1.97
CA LEU A 7 0.48 14.90 2.17
C LEU A 7 0.06 14.21 3.47
N MET A 8 -0.43 12.99 3.37
CA MET A 8 -0.89 12.19 4.51
C MET A 8 -0.42 10.76 4.33
N HIS A 9 -0.16 10.07 5.43
CA HIS A 9 0.05 8.64 5.42
C HIS A 9 -0.43 8.00 6.72
N ALA A 10 -0.68 6.69 6.68
CA ALA A 10 -0.99 5.91 7.86
C ALA A 10 0.26 5.77 8.74
N ASP A 11 0.10 5.79 10.06
CA ASP A 11 1.22 5.52 10.97
C ASP A 11 1.66 4.06 10.88
N ASP A 12 0.69 3.15 10.83
CA ASP A 12 0.88 1.71 10.65
C ASP A 12 0.25 1.25 9.33
N TYR A 13 1.07 0.63 8.48
CA TYR A 13 0.63 0.15 7.17
C TYR A 13 0.15 -1.30 7.21
N ALA A 14 0.52 -2.05 8.24
CA ALA A 14 0.18 -3.46 8.38
C ALA A 14 -0.14 -3.81 9.82
N ALA A 15 -1.08 -4.73 9.98
CA ALA A 15 -1.42 -5.39 11.22
C ALA A 15 -1.70 -6.87 10.92
N ARG A 16 -1.96 -7.67 11.96
CA ARG A 16 -2.21 -9.10 11.78
C ARG A 16 -3.30 -9.36 10.73
N ARG A 17 -2.89 -9.94 9.59
CA ARG A 17 -3.74 -10.28 8.42
C ARG A 17 -4.44 -9.08 7.76
N VAL A 18 -3.94 -7.86 7.95
CA VAL A 18 -4.48 -6.63 7.35
C VAL A 18 -3.34 -5.75 6.86
N VAL A 19 -3.50 -5.13 5.70
CA VAL A 19 -2.54 -4.15 5.15
C VAL A 19 -3.29 -3.02 4.47
N LEU A 20 -2.78 -1.80 4.58
CA LEU A 20 -3.24 -0.62 3.88
C LEU A 20 -2.35 -0.38 2.66
N ILE A 21 -2.97 -0.08 1.51
CA ILE A 21 -2.26 0.24 0.25
C ILE A 21 -2.97 1.40 -0.47
N GLY A 22 -2.25 2.09 -1.37
CA GLY A 22 -2.77 3.21 -2.14
C GLY A 22 -3.33 4.32 -1.25
N ASP A 23 -4.46 4.92 -1.65
CA ASP A 23 -5.11 6.03 -0.94
C ASP A 23 -5.52 5.69 0.52
N ALA A 24 -5.66 4.40 0.86
CA ALA A 24 -5.90 3.98 2.24
C ALA A 24 -4.66 4.10 3.14
N ALA A 25 -3.47 4.13 2.53
CA ALA A 25 -2.19 4.19 3.22
C ALA A 25 -1.48 5.53 3.04
N HIS A 26 -1.64 6.20 1.90
CA HIS A 26 -0.99 7.47 1.62
C HIS A 26 -1.78 8.33 0.63
N ILE A 27 -1.71 9.65 0.84
CA ILE A 27 -2.18 10.68 -0.08
C ILE A 27 -1.00 11.57 -0.39
N VAL A 28 -0.75 11.79 -1.68
CA VAL A 28 0.31 12.67 -2.16
C VAL A 28 -0.23 13.80 -3.01
N HIS A 29 0.60 14.80 -3.25
CA HIS A 29 0.26 15.87 -4.17
C HIS A 29 -0.10 15.32 -5.57
N PRO A 30 -1.17 15.84 -6.21
CA PRO A 30 -1.62 15.41 -7.52
C PRO A 30 -0.65 15.89 -8.60
N PHE A 31 0.48 15.21 -8.70
CA PHE A 31 1.49 15.44 -9.73
C PHE A 31 1.60 14.20 -10.60
N ALA A 32 1.33 14.35 -11.90
CA ALA A 32 1.54 13.32 -12.92
C ALA A 32 0.97 11.91 -12.61
N GLY A 33 -0.14 11.82 -11.85
CA GLY A 33 -0.71 10.52 -11.47
C GLY A 33 0.14 9.73 -10.46
N GLN A 34 0.98 10.38 -9.66
CA GLN A 34 1.83 9.70 -8.68
C GLN A 34 1.04 8.80 -7.71
N GLY A 35 -0.16 9.21 -7.27
CA GLY A 35 -1.00 8.39 -6.39
C GLY A 35 -1.32 7.01 -6.96
N VAL A 36 -1.77 6.94 -8.21
CA VAL A 36 -2.09 5.65 -8.86
C VAL A 36 -0.83 4.81 -9.11
N ASN A 37 0.27 5.45 -9.49
CA ASN A 37 1.54 4.74 -9.70
C ASN A 37 2.08 4.13 -8.40
N MET A 38 1.98 4.85 -7.27
CA MET A 38 2.36 4.30 -5.97
C MET A 38 1.42 3.19 -5.53
N GLY A 39 0.10 3.34 -5.72
CA GLY A 39 -0.85 2.26 -5.42
C GLY A 39 -0.57 0.97 -6.21
N PHE A 40 -0.16 1.07 -7.48
CA PHE A 40 0.31 -0.09 -8.24
C PHE A 40 1.62 -0.68 -7.69
N GLY A 41 2.54 0.17 -7.24
CA GLY A 41 3.75 -0.24 -6.54
C GLY A 41 3.44 -1.06 -5.28
N ASP A 42 2.50 -0.58 -4.46
CA ASP A 42 2.05 -1.27 -3.25
C ASP A 42 1.45 -2.64 -3.57
N ALA A 43 0.57 -2.71 -4.58
CA ALA A 43 -0.04 -3.96 -5.01
C ALA A 43 1.00 -4.96 -5.55
N SER A 44 1.99 -4.47 -6.31
CA SER A 44 3.09 -5.30 -6.80
C SER A 44 3.96 -5.83 -5.64
N ALA A 45 4.28 -5.00 -4.66
CA ALA A 45 5.04 -5.40 -3.49
C ALA A 45 4.28 -6.43 -2.63
N LEU A 46 2.99 -6.16 -2.36
CA LEU A 46 2.13 -7.04 -1.58
C LEU A 46 1.97 -8.42 -2.24
N SER A 47 1.68 -8.45 -3.54
CA SER A 47 1.53 -9.71 -4.28
C SER A 47 2.80 -10.55 -4.27
N ARG A 48 3.98 -9.92 -4.39
CA ARG A 48 5.27 -10.59 -4.28
C ARG A 48 5.46 -11.23 -2.90
N ILE A 49 5.25 -10.47 -1.83
CA ILE A 49 5.44 -10.96 -0.45
C ILE A 49 4.48 -12.11 -0.14
N ILE A 50 3.21 -11.99 -0.57
CA ILE A 50 2.23 -13.07 -0.42
C ILE A 50 2.68 -14.32 -1.17
N ALA A 51 3.12 -14.19 -2.43
CA ALA A 51 3.56 -15.31 -3.24
C ALA A 51 4.79 -16.01 -2.64
N GLU A 52 5.77 -15.24 -2.18
CA GLU A 52 6.96 -15.74 -1.47
C GLU A 52 6.55 -16.51 -0.21
N GLY A 53 5.68 -15.93 0.62
CA GLY A 53 5.21 -16.55 1.85
C GLY A 53 4.43 -17.86 1.62
N VAL A 54 3.59 -17.90 0.59
CA VAL A 54 2.88 -19.12 0.16
C VAL A 54 3.85 -20.19 -0.30
N ALA A 55 4.88 -19.84 -1.08
CA ALA A 55 5.85 -20.78 -1.62
C ALA A 55 6.65 -21.52 -0.53
N VAL A 56 6.90 -20.87 0.62
CA VAL A 56 7.62 -21.47 1.75
C VAL A 56 6.70 -22.00 2.86
N GLY A 57 5.37 -21.95 2.67
CA GLY A 57 4.39 -22.45 3.64
C GLY A 57 4.24 -21.60 4.90
N THR A 58 4.61 -20.33 4.86
CA THR A 58 4.44 -19.40 6.00
C THR A 58 2.99 -18.93 6.11
N GLY A 59 2.55 -18.63 7.34
CA GLY A 59 1.28 -17.98 7.58
C GLY A 59 1.29 -16.56 7.03
N ILE A 60 0.41 -16.25 6.06
CA ILE A 60 0.28 -14.89 5.54
C ILE A 60 -0.24 -13.95 6.65
N GLY A 61 0.41 -12.80 6.79
CA GLY A 61 -0.06 -11.72 7.66
C GLY A 61 0.28 -11.91 9.14
N GLU A 62 1.38 -12.58 9.43
CA GLU A 62 2.04 -12.48 10.74
C GLU A 62 2.90 -11.20 10.70
N VAL A 63 2.50 -10.20 11.49
CA VAL A 63 3.17 -8.88 11.59
C VAL A 63 3.72 -8.75 13.00
#